data_AF-J3M4N3-F1
#
_entry.id   AF-J3M4N3-F1
#
_cell.length_a   1.000
_cell.length_b   1.000
_cell.length_c   1.000
_cell.angle_alpha   90.00
_cell.angle_beta   90.00
_cell.angle_gamma   90.00
#
_symmetry.space_group_name_H-M   'P 1'
#
loop_
_entity.id
_entity.type
_entity.pdbx_description
1 polymer ?
#
loop_
_entity_poly.entity_id
_entity_poly.type
_entity_poly.pdbx_seq_one_letter_code
_entity_poly.pdbx_strand_id
1 'polypeptide(L)'
;MPYQSNHGYGAQPYDQTSYLQYVAGGSSPALQWTLRLYQRLLQLGIKPVFLTDRTDDQSAVTAHNLLQQGYCSWEKLLLQPAGLQTSTQAFKTGQRQKLVAAGYAIVGNIGDQWSDILGSPEGCRTFKLPNPMYYVA
;
A
#
# COMPACT_ATOMS: atom_id res chain seq x y z
N MET A 1 1.22 12.96 9.13
CA MET A 1 2.12 12.64 8.00
C MET A 1 3.56 12.99 8.39
N PRO A 2 4.22 12.22 9.27
CA PRO A 2 5.46 12.65 9.92
C PRO A 2 6.64 12.88 8.98
N TYR A 3 6.84 12.00 8.00
CA TYR A 3 7.87 12.21 6.97
C TYR A 3 7.63 13.51 6.22
N GLN A 4 6.43 13.71 5.68
CA GLN A 4 6.13 14.89 4.85
C GLN A 4 6.16 16.21 5.63
N SER A 5 5.77 16.23 6.91
CA SER A 5 5.88 17.44 7.73
C SER A 5 7.31 17.92 7.92
N ASN A 6 8.28 17.00 7.88
CA ASN A 6 9.71 17.33 7.98
C ASN A 6 10.34 17.66 6.61
N HIS A 7 9.61 17.48 5.52
CA HIS A 7 10.09 17.64 4.13
C HIS A 7 9.19 18.60 3.32
N GLY A 8 8.63 19.63 3.99
CA GLY A 8 7.88 20.70 3.33
C GLY A 8 6.58 20.27 2.64
N TYR A 9 5.95 19.17 3.08
CA TYR A 9 4.65 18.71 2.57
C TYR A 9 4.61 18.51 1.04
N GLY A 10 5.69 18.01 0.45
CA GLY A 10 5.82 17.78 -0.99
C GLY A 10 6.36 18.97 -1.79
N ALA A 11 6.65 20.09 -1.14
CA ALA A 11 7.31 21.24 -1.78
C ALA A 11 8.82 21.04 -2.00
N GLN A 12 9.44 20.08 -1.30
CA GLN A 12 10.85 19.73 -1.46
C GLN A 12 11.01 18.50 -2.35
N PRO A 13 12.13 18.39 -3.09
CA PRO A 13 12.44 17.18 -3.86
C PRO A 13 12.43 15.93 -3.00
N TYR A 14 12.02 14.81 -3.59
CA TYR A 14 12.01 13.52 -2.91
C TYR A 14 13.44 13.06 -2.56
N ASP A 15 13.70 12.85 -1.27
CA ASP A 15 14.93 12.26 -0.76
C ASP A 15 14.71 10.78 -0.41
N GLN A 16 15.20 9.90 -1.29
CA GLN A 16 15.09 8.46 -1.10
C GLN A 16 15.81 7.98 0.16
N THR A 17 16.96 8.54 0.51
CA THR A 17 17.75 8.08 1.66
C THR A 17 17.01 8.38 2.95
N SER A 18 16.51 9.61 3.09
CA SER A 18 15.71 10.03 4.25
C SER A 18 14.40 9.26 4.35
N TYR A 19 13.74 8.96 3.22
CA TYR A 19 12.54 8.13 3.20
C TYR A 19 12.82 6.69 3.67
N LEU A 20 13.91 6.07 3.19
CA LEU A 20 14.30 4.72 3.61
C LEU A 20 14.62 4.66 5.10
N GLN A 21 15.28 5.67 5.64
CA GLN A 21 15.51 5.79 7.10
C GLN A 21 14.20 5.89 7.88
N TYR A 22 13.23 6.68 7.38
CA TYR A 22 11.91 6.77 7.99
C TYR A 22 11.15 5.43 7.95
N VAL A 23 11.21 4.69 6.83
CA VAL A 23 10.60 3.36 6.72
C VAL A 23 11.25 2.38 7.69
N ALA A 24 12.59 2.38 7.81
CA ALA A 24 13.33 1.54 8.75
C ALA A 24 12.94 1.80 10.21
N GLY A 25 12.51 3.02 10.54
CA GLY A 25 12.00 3.36 11.88
C GLY A 25 10.69 2.66 12.26
N GLY A 26 9.93 2.13 11.29
CA GLY A 26 8.75 1.29 11.59
C GLY A 26 7.66 1.98 12.41
N SER A 27 7.53 3.31 12.30
CA SER A 27 6.67 4.14 13.16
C SER A 27 5.63 4.96 12.38
N SER A 28 5.24 4.49 11.20
CA SER A 28 4.27 5.20 10.35
C SER A 28 2.86 5.07 10.92
N PRO A 29 2.17 6.19 11.24
CA PRO A 29 0.85 6.14 11.86
C PRO A 29 -0.22 5.65 10.87
N ALA A 30 -1.22 4.92 11.38
CA ALA A 30 -2.40 4.56 10.59
C ALA A 30 -3.22 5.79 10.18
N LEU A 31 -3.73 5.75 8.95
CA LEU A 31 -4.89 6.54 8.55
C LEU A 31 -6.13 5.96 9.24
N GLN A 32 -6.67 6.69 10.21
CA GLN A 32 -7.72 6.18 11.11
C GLN A 32 -8.98 5.72 10.37
N TRP A 33 -9.37 6.43 9.30
CA TRP A 33 -10.52 6.05 8.47
C TRP A 33 -10.30 4.75 7.70
N THR A 34 -9.07 4.51 7.23
CA THR A 34 -8.69 3.25 6.57
C THR A 34 -8.64 2.11 7.56
N LEU A 35 -8.14 2.33 8.78
CA LEU A 35 -8.14 1.32 9.84
C LEU A 35 -9.57 0.91 10.23
N ARG A 36 -10.48 1.89 10.37
CA ARG A 36 -11.90 1.62 10.62
C ARG A 36 -12.55 0.81 9.48
N LEU A 37 -12.27 1.17 8.23
CA LEU A 37 -12.75 0.40 7.07
C LEU A 37 -12.21 -1.03 7.11
N TYR A 38 -10.91 -1.20 7.30
CA TYR A 38 -10.27 -2.52 7.42
C TYR A 38 -10.94 -3.40 8.50
N GLN A 39 -11.17 -2.86 9.70
CA GLN A 39 -11.86 -3.57 10.77
C GLN A 39 -13.27 -4.00 10.35
N ARG A 40 -13.99 -3.13 9.64
CA ARG A 40 -15.33 -3.45 9.12
C ARG A 40 -15.28 -4.54 8.05
N LEU A 41 -14.28 -4.54 7.16
CA LEU A 41 -14.10 -5.55 6.13
C LEU A 41 -13.84 -6.93 6.75
N LEU A 42 -13.02 -7.00 7.80
CA LEU A 42 -12.81 -8.24 8.55
C LEU A 42 -14.12 -8.79 9.15
N GLN A 43 -14.95 -7.94 9.75
CA GLN A 43 -16.26 -8.34 10.29
C GLN A 43 -17.22 -8.88 9.22
N LEU A 44 -17.05 -8.45 7.97
CA LEU A 44 -17.83 -8.93 6.82
C LEU A 44 -17.23 -10.19 6.17
N GLY A 45 -16.14 -10.74 6.73
CA GLY A 45 -15.44 -11.90 6.17
C GLY A 45 -14.63 -11.58 4.91
N ILE A 46 -14.42 -10.30 4.59
CA ILE A 46 -13.55 -9.88 3.49
C ILE A 46 -12.10 -10.01 3.94
N LYS A 47 -11.30 -10.65 3.09
CA LYS A 47 -9.89 -10.97 3.31
C LYS A 47 -8.99 -9.85 2.77
N PRO A 48 -8.38 -9.00 3.62
CA PRO A 48 -7.58 -7.89 3.15
C PRO A 48 -6.26 -8.38 2.53
N VAL A 49 -5.87 -7.79 1.41
CA VAL A 49 -4.54 -7.96 0.82
C VAL A 49 -3.86 -6.59 0.80
N PHE A 50 -2.67 -6.50 1.36
CA PHE A 50 -1.82 -5.32 1.25
C PHE A 50 -0.92 -5.48 0.03
N LEU A 51 -1.02 -4.55 -0.92
CA LEU A 51 -0.21 -4.51 -2.14
C LEU A 51 0.54 -3.19 -2.22
N THR A 52 1.85 -3.23 -2.00
CA THR A 52 2.69 -2.04 -1.81
C THR A 52 3.88 -2.06 -2.77
N ASP A 53 4.37 -0.86 -3.07
CA ASP A 53 5.62 -0.58 -3.77
C ASP A 53 6.85 -0.58 -2.84
N ARG A 54 6.67 -0.74 -1.52
CA ARG A 54 7.78 -1.13 -0.65
C ARG A 54 8.42 -2.41 -1.16
N THR A 55 9.73 -2.49 -1.03
CA THR A 55 10.51 -3.63 -1.49
C THR A 55 10.50 -4.76 -0.46
N ASP A 56 10.72 -5.99 -0.90
CA ASP A 56 10.62 -7.20 -0.09
C ASP A 56 11.65 -7.27 1.05
N ASP A 57 12.80 -6.61 0.91
CA ASP A 57 13.76 -6.36 2.01
C ASP A 57 13.16 -5.54 3.17
N GLN A 58 12.06 -4.81 2.93
CA GLN A 58 11.31 -4.05 3.92
C GLN A 58 10.12 -4.81 4.53
N SER A 59 9.98 -6.10 4.23
CA SER A 59 8.83 -6.90 4.65
C SER A 59 8.64 -6.94 6.17
N ALA A 60 9.72 -7.22 6.91
CA ALA A 60 9.67 -7.35 8.37
C ALA A 60 9.25 -6.04 9.06
N VAL A 61 9.86 -4.91 8.69
CA VAL A 61 9.51 -3.60 9.27
C VAL A 61 8.10 -3.15 8.88
N THR A 62 7.66 -3.50 7.68
CA THR A 62 6.29 -3.20 7.21
C THR A 62 5.26 -4.00 8.01
N ALA A 63 5.45 -5.31 8.17
CA ALA A 63 4.58 -6.15 8.98
C ALA A 63 4.55 -5.71 10.44
N HIS A 64 5.71 -5.39 11.02
CA HIS A 64 5.80 -4.86 12.37
C HIS A 64 4.97 -3.58 12.55
N ASN A 65 5.15 -2.59 11.65
CA ASN A 65 4.38 -1.35 11.72
C ASN A 65 2.87 -1.59 11.54
N LEU A 66 2.45 -2.48 10.62
CA LEU A 66 1.04 -2.84 10.45
C LEU A 66 0.43 -3.36 11.77
N LEU A 67 1.12 -4.29 12.44
CA LEU A 67 0.69 -4.83 13.74
C LEU A 67 0.59 -3.74 14.80
N GLN A 68 1.61 -2.88 14.94
CA GLN A 68 1.62 -1.77 15.89
C GLN A 68 0.48 -0.78 15.65
N GLN A 69 0.05 -0.62 14.40
CA GLN A 69 -1.04 0.28 14.02
C GLN A 69 -2.44 -0.37 14.04
N GLY A 70 -2.56 -1.62 14.53
CA GLY A 70 -3.84 -2.30 14.70
C GLY A 70 -4.35 -3.09 13.48
N TYR A 71 -3.50 -3.27 12.45
CA TYR A 71 -3.77 -4.23 11.38
C TYR A 71 -3.21 -5.59 11.80
N CYS A 72 -4.06 -6.49 12.30
CA CYS A 72 -3.63 -7.74 12.95
C CYS A 72 -3.84 -9.01 12.10
N SER A 73 -4.44 -8.89 10.92
CA SER A 73 -4.73 -9.99 10.01
C SER A 73 -4.76 -9.53 8.55
N TRP A 74 -4.20 -10.32 7.65
CA TRP A 74 -4.30 -10.13 6.21
C TRP A 74 -4.09 -11.46 5.50
N GLU A 75 -4.68 -11.60 4.33
CA GLU A 75 -4.50 -12.78 3.48
C GLU A 75 -3.12 -12.80 2.84
N LYS A 76 -2.66 -11.65 2.34
CA LYS A 76 -1.33 -11.48 1.73
C LYS A 76 -0.77 -10.08 1.99
N LEU A 77 0.55 -10.02 2.17
CA LEU A 77 1.35 -8.81 2.11
C LEU A 77 2.28 -8.95 0.90
N LEU A 78 1.99 -8.20 -0.16
CA LEU A 78 2.66 -8.27 -1.46
C LEU A 78 3.56 -7.04 -1.63
N LEU A 79 4.87 -7.27 -1.58
CA LEU A 79 5.91 -6.25 -1.74
C LEU A 79 6.59 -6.41 -3.12
N GLN A 80 7.19 -5.32 -3.61
CA GLN A 80 8.00 -5.36 -4.81
C GLN A 80 9.31 -6.13 -4.56
N PRO A 81 9.76 -7.00 -5.47
CA PRO A 81 11.12 -7.51 -5.44
C PRO A 81 12.13 -6.35 -5.47
N ALA A 82 13.11 -6.37 -4.58
CA ALA A 82 14.20 -5.41 -4.61
C ALA A 82 14.91 -5.39 -5.98
N GLY A 83 15.12 -4.20 -6.54
CA GLY A 83 15.77 -4.02 -7.84
C GLY A 83 14.86 -4.24 -9.07
N LEU A 84 13.57 -4.50 -8.88
CA LEU A 84 12.62 -4.64 -9.99
C LEU A 84 12.55 -3.36 -10.85
N GLN A 85 12.83 -3.50 -12.15
CA GLN A 85 12.80 -2.41 -13.13
C GLN A 85 11.48 -2.38 -13.90
N THR A 86 10.35 -2.23 -13.20
CA THR A 86 9.03 -2.07 -13.82
C THR A 86 8.24 -0.96 -13.15
N SER A 87 7.23 -0.41 -13.83
CA SER A 87 6.40 0.62 -13.21
C SER A 87 5.58 0.07 -12.05
N THR A 88 5.29 0.91 -11.06
CA THR A 88 4.46 0.53 -9.92
C THR A 88 3.09 0.02 -10.38
N GLN A 89 2.49 0.65 -11.41
CA GLN A 89 1.24 0.19 -11.99
C GLN A 89 1.36 -1.21 -12.61
N ALA A 90 2.42 -1.49 -13.38
CA ALA A 90 2.62 -2.79 -14.01
C ALA A 90 2.79 -3.90 -12.96
N PHE A 91 3.61 -3.66 -11.93
CA PHE A 91 3.77 -4.57 -10.81
C PHE A 91 2.42 -4.85 -10.12
N LYS A 92 1.68 -3.80 -9.74
CA LYS A 92 0.41 -3.95 -9.02
C LYS A 92 -0.64 -4.66 -9.86
N THR A 93 -0.71 -4.35 -11.15
CA THR A 93 -1.58 -5.05 -12.12
C THR A 93 -1.25 -6.54 -12.16
N GLY A 94 0.03 -6.90 -12.30
CA GLY A 94 0.46 -8.30 -12.31
C GLY A 94 0.14 -9.04 -11.01
N GLN A 95 0.25 -8.39 -9.86
CA GLN A 95 -0.15 -9.00 -8.58
C GLN A 95 -1.67 -9.23 -8.49
N ARG A 96 -2.49 -8.27 -8.93
CA ARG A 96 -3.95 -8.45 -9.00
C ARG A 96 -4.35 -9.57 -9.96
N GLN A 97 -3.68 -9.71 -11.10
CA GLN A 97 -3.88 -10.83 -12.02
C GLN A 97 -3.54 -12.17 -11.36
N LYS A 98 -2.43 -12.26 -10.61
CA LYS A 98 -2.05 -13.48 -9.86
C LYS A 98 -3.08 -13.85 -8.80
N LEU A 99 -3.70 -12.87 -8.13
CA LEU A 99 -4.81 -13.12 -7.20
C LEU A 99 -6.01 -13.74 -7.92
N VAL A 100 -6.46 -13.14 -9.03
CA VAL A 100 -7.60 -13.70 -9.80
C VAL A 100 -7.28 -15.08 -10.34
N ALA A 101 -6.07 -15.30 -10.87
CA ALA A 101 -5.62 -16.60 -11.34
C ALA A 101 -5.57 -17.66 -10.23
N ALA A 102 -5.32 -17.24 -8.98
CA ALA A 102 -5.39 -18.11 -7.80
C ALA A 102 -6.82 -18.32 -7.26
N GLY A 103 -7.85 -17.85 -7.97
CA GLY A 103 -9.26 -18.07 -7.64
C GLY A 103 -9.88 -17.01 -6.72
N TYR A 104 -9.18 -15.91 -6.42
CA TYR A 104 -9.74 -14.84 -5.60
C TYR A 104 -10.67 -13.92 -6.42
N ALA A 105 -11.77 -13.51 -5.81
CA ALA A 105 -12.59 -12.40 -6.30
C ALA A 105 -12.16 -11.09 -5.62
N ILE A 106 -11.62 -10.14 -6.39
CA ILE A 106 -11.26 -8.81 -5.88
C ILE A 106 -12.52 -7.94 -5.84
N VAL A 107 -13.21 -7.93 -4.69
CA VAL A 107 -14.49 -7.20 -4.52
C VAL A 107 -14.32 -5.68 -4.38
N GLY A 108 -13.11 -5.20 -4.08
CA GLY A 108 -12.81 -3.79 -3.98
C GLY A 108 -11.31 -3.51 -3.98
N ASN A 109 -10.92 -2.35 -4.48
CA ASN A 109 -9.54 -1.88 -4.53
C ASN A 109 -9.47 -0.40 -4.09
N ILE A 110 -8.58 -0.09 -3.16
CA ILE A 110 -8.44 1.23 -2.56
C ILE A 110 -6.96 1.63 -2.55
N GLY A 111 -6.68 2.86 -2.98
CA GLY A 111 -5.33 3.39 -3.04
C GLY A 111 -5.32 4.90 -3.16
N ASP A 112 -4.20 5.53 -2.84
CA ASP A 112 -4.03 6.97 -2.92
C ASP A 112 -3.36 7.41 -4.23
N GLN A 113 -2.93 6.48 -5.08
CA GLN A 113 -2.40 6.75 -6.41
C GLN A 113 -3.26 6.11 -7.50
N TRP A 114 -3.27 6.70 -8.69
CA TRP A 114 -3.93 6.07 -9.83
C TRP A 114 -3.25 4.76 -10.24
N SER A 115 -1.94 4.64 -10.03
CA SER A 115 -1.18 3.39 -10.21
C SER A 115 -1.66 2.23 -9.34
N ASP A 116 -2.36 2.51 -8.23
CA ASP A 116 -2.94 1.47 -7.36
C ASP A 116 -4.22 0.88 -7.94
N ILE A 117 -4.93 1.71 -8.70
CA ILE A 117 -6.31 1.48 -9.14
C ILE A 117 -6.35 0.99 -10.59
N LEU A 118 -5.62 1.68 -11.47
CA LEU A 118 -5.64 1.43 -12.89
C LEU A 118 -4.94 0.11 -13.24
N GLY A 119 -5.43 -0.54 -14.30
CA GLY A 119 -4.93 -1.80 -14.83
C GLY A 119 -5.81 -3.00 -14.43
N SER A 120 -6.07 -3.89 -15.39
CA SER A 120 -6.99 -5.02 -15.20
C SER A 120 -6.30 -6.23 -14.53
N PRO A 121 -6.92 -6.87 -13.52
CA PRO A 121 -8.22 -6.55 -12.94
C PRO A 121 -8.12 -5.46 -11.87
N GLU A 122 -8.95 -4.42 -11.96
CA GLU A 122 -9.02 -3.33 -10.97
C GLU A 122 -9.86 -3.68 -9.74
N GLY A 123 -10.67 -4.74 -9.84
CA GLY A 123 -11.64 -5.17 -8.82
C GLY A 123 -13.06 -4.68 -9.11
N CYS A 124 -14.07 -5.19 -8.39
CA CYS A 124 -15.48 -4.86 -8.66
C CYS A 124 -15.82 -3.39 -8.41
N ARG A 125 -15.08 -2.70 -7.54
CA ARG A 125 -15.20 -1.26 -7.31
C ARG A 125 -13.89 -0.68 -6.83
N THR A 126 -13.58 0.53 -7.29
CA THR A 126 -12.34 1.24 -6.96
C THR A 126 -12.62 2.49 -6.12
N PHE A 127 -11.67 2.84 -5.24
CA PHE A 127 -11.78 3.97 -4.33
C PHE A 127 -10.45 4.73 -4.28
N LYS A 128 -10.44 5.99 -4.73
CA LYS A 128 -9.26 6.86 -4.71
C LYS A 128 -9.21 7.69 -3.43
N LEU A 129 -8.16 7.50 -2.64
CA LEU A 129 -7.86 8.35 -1.49
C LEU A 129 -7.17 9.64 -1.95
N PRO A 130 -7.38 10.77 -1.24
CA PRO A 130 -6.66 12.01 -1.51
C PRO A 130 -5.21 11.90 -1.04
N ASN A 131 -4.27 12.29 -1.89
CA ASN A 131 -2.86 12.49 -1.50
C ASN A 131 -2.30 13.69 -2.28
N PRO A 132 -2.24 14.88 -1.67
CA PRO A 132 -1.67 16.07 -2.31
C PRO A 132 -0.14 16.16 -2.18
N MET A 133 0.52 15.20 -1.51
CA MET A 133 1.94 15.30 -1.17
C MET A 133 2.87 14.86 -2.31
N TYR A 134 2.45 13.88 -3.13
CA TYR A 134 3.26 13.35 -4.24
C TYR A 134 2.42 12.58 -5.25
N TYR A 135 3.02 12.33 -6.41
CA TYR A 135 2.44 11.53 -7.50
C TYR A 135 3.38 10.37 -7.86
N VAL A 136 2.80 9.19 -8.06
CA VAL A 136 3.49 8.01 -8.61
C VAL A 136 2.87 7.70 -9.97
N ALA A 137 3.72 7.70 -10.99
CA ALA A 137 3.34 7.37 -12.37
C ALA A 137 3.33 5.85 -12.62
#